data_AF-A0A972CI08-F1
#
_entry.id   AF-A0A972CI08-F1
#
_cell.length_a   1.000
_cell.length_b   1.000
_cell.length_c   1.000
_cell.angle_alpha   90.00
_cell.angle_beta   90.00
_cell.angle_gamma   90.00
#
_symmetry.space_group_name_H-M   'P 1'
#
loop_
_entity.id
_entity.type
_entity.pdbx_description
1 polymer ?
#
loop_
_entity_poly.entity_id
_entity_poly.type
_entity_poly.pdbx_seq_one_letter_code
_entity_poly.pdbx_strand_id
1 'polypeptide(L)' 'MIQYQQMSSAERERELNLVLNLYKEFRAQDLNLDMSRGKPSIEQLALSMPML' A
#
# COMPACT_ATOMS: atom_id res chain seq x y z
N MET A 1 -0.22 -18.85 8.45
CA MET A 1 -0.12 -18.63 6.99
C MET A 1 1.07 -19.43 6.47
N ILE A 2 0.89 -20.16 5.37
CA ILE A 2 2.01 -20.83 4.69
C ILE A 2 2.86 -19.74 4.03
N GLN A 3 4.18 -19.87 4.09
CA GLN A 3 5.06 -18.91 3.42
C GLN A 3 4.84 -18.98 1.91
N TYR A 4 4.79 -17.84 1.21
CA TYR A 4 4.45 -17.83 -0.22
C TYR A 4 5.36 -18.74 -1.07
N GLN A 5 6.66 -18.81 -0.71
CA GLN A 5 7.61 -19.68 -1.42
C GLN A 5 7.33 -21.19 -1.23
N GLN A 6 6.57 -21.56 -0.21
CA GLN A 6 6.24 -22.94 0.14
C GLN A 6 4.88 -23.37 -0.42
N MET A 7 4.13 -22.46 -1.07
CA MET A 7 2.82 -22.77 -1.63
C MET A 7 2.91 -23.65 -2.87
N SER A 8 2.07 -24.68 -2.91
CA SER A 8 1.81 -25.44 -4.12
C SER A 8 1.24 -24.56 -5.23
N SER A 9 1.24 -25.06 -6.46
CA SER A 9 0.67 -24.33 -7.60
C SER A 9 -0.81 -24.02 -7.41
N ALA A 10 -1.59 -24.97 -6.87
CA ALA A 10 -3.02 -24.79 -6.61
C ALA A 10 -3.29 -23.75 -5.51
N GLU A 11 -2.44 -23.68 -4.48
CA GLU A 11 -2.55 -22.65 -3.44
C GLU A 11 -2.20 -21.28 -3.98
N ARG A 12 -1.16 -21.17 -4.82
CA ARG A 12 -0.80 -19.92 -5.50
C ARG A 12 -1.89 -19.41 -6.43
N GLU A 13 -2.60 -20.30 -7.12
CA GLU A 13 -3.71 -19.91 -7.98
C GLU A 13 -4.89 -19.36 -7.18
N ARG A 14 -5.21 -19.94 -6.02
CA ARG A 14 -6.23 -19.39 -5.11
C ARG A 14 -5.82 -18.03 -4.56
N GLU A 15 -4.58 -17.89 -4.13
CA GLU A 15 -4.03 -16.63 -3.61
C GLU A 15 -4.05 -15.54 -4.68
N LEU A 16 -3.66 -15.86 -5.92
CA LEU A 16 -3.69 -14.91 -7.04
C LEU A 16 -5.12 -14.39 -7.28
N ASN A 17 -6.11 -15.27 -7.29
CA ASN A 17 -7.51 -14.87 -7.46
C ASN A 17 -7.99 -13.94 -6.33
N LEU A 18 -7.57 -14.21 -5.09
CA LEU A 18 -7.90 -13.36 -3.94
C LEU A 18 -7.25 -11.98 -4.05
N VAL A 19 -5.96 -11.91 -4.36
CA VAL A 19 -5.23 -10.64 -4.53
C VAL A 19 -5.76 -9.84 -5.72
N LEU A 20 -6.15 -10.49 -6.81
CA LEU A 20 -6.78 -9.81 -7.96
C LEU A 20 -8.14 -9.19 -7.62
N ASN A 21 -8.92 -9.82 -6.75
CA ASN A 21 -10.19 -9.25 -6.29
C ASN A 21 -9.94 -8.03 -5.41
N LEU A 22 -9.01 -8.11 -4.45
CA LEU A 22 -8.60 -6.96 -3.63
C LEU A 22 -8.08 -5.81 -4.50
N TYR A 23 -7.28 -6.10 -5.53
CA TYR A 23 -6.82 -5.08 -6.47
C TYR A 23 -7.98 -4.38 -7.18
N LYS A 24 -9.00 -5.12 -7.62
CA LYS A 24 -10.19 -4.53 -8.26
C LYS A 24 -10.97 -3.63 -7.29
N GLU A 25 -11.08 -4.03 -6.02
CA GLU A 25 -11.71 -3.22 -4.98
C GLU A 25 -10.95 -1.92 -4.74
N PHE A 26 -9.61 -1.96 -4.64
CA PHE A 26 -8.79 -0.75 -4.50
C PHE A 26 -8.84 0.15 -5.74
N ARG A 27 -8.83 -0.44 -6.95
CA ARG A 27 -8.97 0.32 -8.18
C ARG A 27 -10.31 1.05 -8.24
N ALA A 28 -11.40 0.40 -7.80
CA ALA A 28 -12.74 0.99 -7.82
C ALA A 28 -12.90 2.19 -6.87
N GLN A 29 -11.97 2.39 -5.92
CA GLN A 29 -11.99 3.53 -4.99
C GLN A 29 -11.45 4.83 -5.60
N ASP A 30 -10.89 4.79 -6.82
CA ASP A 30 -10.35 5.97 -7.53
C ASP A 30 -9.40 6.83 -6.66
N LEU A 31 -8.49 6.15 -5.97
CA LEU A 31 -7.59 6.77 -4.99
C LEU A 31 -6.60 7.73 -5.66
N ASN A 32 -6.50 8.96 -5.14
CA ASN A 32 -5.48 9.94 -5.52
C ASN A 32 -4.48 10.14 -4.37
N LEU A 33 -3.57 9.18 -4.20
CA LEU A 33 -2.57 9.16 -3.13
C LEU A 33 -1.16 9.33 -3.70
N ASP A 34 -0.29 10.06 -2.99
CA ASP A 34 1.11 10.29 -3.39
C ASP A 34 2.07 9.92 -2.24
N MET A 35 2.73 8.77 -2.38
CA MET A 35 3.74 8.27 -1.45
C MET A 35 5.19 8.62 -1.86
N SER A 36 5.37 9.41 -2.93
CA SER A 36 6.70 9.71 -3.49
C SER A 36 7.41 10.89 -2.80
N ARG A 37 6.70 11.59 -1.90
CA ARG A 37 7.18 12.87 -1.35
C ARG A 37 8.30 12.66 -0.33
N GLY A 38 9.50 13.14 -0.65
CA GLY A 38 10.65 13.23 0.26
C GLY A 38 10.72 14.51 1.09
N LYS A 39 9.61 15.25 1.24
CA LYS A 39 9.54 16.52 1.98
C LYS A 39 8.83 16.33 3.32
N PRO A 40 9.19 17.10 4.36
CA PRO A 40 8.47 17.07 5.63
C PRO A 40 6.98 17.36 5.46
N SER A 41 6.16 16.82 6.36
CA SER A 41 4.74 17.14 6.43
C SER A 41 4.51 18.57 6.90
N ILE A 42 3.29 19.06 6.76
CA ILE A 42 2.91 20.41 7.19
C ILE A 42 3.05 20.53 8.72
N GLU A 43 2.70 19.48 9.45
CA GLU A 43 2.81 19.40 10.90
C GLU A 43 4.27 19.47 11.34
N GLN A 44 5.17 18.81 10.61
CA GLN A 44 6.60 18.90 10.86
C GLN A 44 7.14 20.31 10.63
N LEU A 45 6.68 21.01 9.59
CA LEU A 45 7.06 22.40 9.32
C LEU A 45 6.52 23.37 10.38
N ALA A 46 5.28 23.17 10.83
CA ALA A 46 4.65 23.99 11.86
C ALA A 46 5.40 23.93 13.20
N LEU A 47 6.00 22.78 13.53
CA LEU A 47 6.85 22.62 14.71
C LEU A 47 8.21 23.34 14.57
N SER A 48 8.76 23.43 13.36
CA SER A 48 10.09 23.99 13.14
C SER A 48 10.10 25.50 12.88
N MET A 49 9.03 26.07 12.32
CA MET A 49 8.95 27.50 11.99
C MET A 49 9.06 28.47 13.19
N PRO A 50 8.53 28.17 14.40
CA PRO A 50 8.72 29.03 15.56
C PRO A 50 10.16 29.06 16.12
N MET A 51 11.03 28.15 15.66
CA MET A 51 12.44 28.05 16.09
C MET A 51 13.42 28.68 15.10
N LEU A 52 12.93 29.21 13.97
CA LEU A 52 13.67 29.96 12.95
C LEU A 52 13.42 31.46 13.12
#